data_AF-A0A931X7A6-F1
#
_entry.id   AF-A0A931X7A6-F1
#
_cell.length_a   1.000
_cell.length_b   1.000
_cell.length_c   1.000
_cell.angle_alpha   90.00
_cell.angle_beta   90.00
_cell.angle_gamma   90.00
#
_symmetry.space_group_name_H-M   'P 1'
#
loop_
_entity.id
_entity.type
_entity.pdbx_description
1 polymer ?
#
loop_
_entity_poly.entity_id
_entity_poly.type
_entity_poly.pdbx_seq_one_letter_code
_entity_poly.pdbx_strand_id
1 'polypeptide(L)'
;MRANAFAAAFLMPEGGVRAFVRRLGKGEQSRSQLRAYDETAVVEGQRRREAHSQDVQVYDVAHLAHHLGVSYETALCRLLNLKLVTEEERAGLAEQKEAGASIMRFLGPEPDVKAPGHKPFRHQLVLLAVEALRREVISRAKLRELCDLAQVQPGEFNVLLATVEREPEKGPKGRRAYVPRA
;
A
#
# COMPACT_ATOMS: atom_id res chain seq x y z
N MET A 1 3.30 -7.90 27.54
CA MET A 1 3.01 -7.69 26.10
C MET A 1 3.38 -8.88 25.18
N ARG A 2 3.50 -10.13 25.66
CA ARG A 2 3.77 -11.30 24.78
C ARG A 2 2.52 -11.91 24.13
N ALA A 3 1.37 -11.85 24.80
CA ALA A 3 0.11 -12.42 24.30
C ALA A 3 -0.42 -11.69 23.04
N ASN A 4 -0.38 -10.36 23.02
CA ASN A 4 -0.84 -9.56 21.86
C ASN A 4 0.01 -9.82 20.62
N ALA A 5 1.34 -9.97 20.79
CA ALA A 5 2.23 -10.31 19.69
C ALA A 5 1.97 -11.74 19.14
N PHE A 6 1.63 -12.69 20.02
CA PHE A 6 1.24 -14.04 19.63
C PHE A 6 -0.09 -14.05 18.86
N ALA A 7 -1.12 -13.37 19.37
CA ALA A 7 -2.42 -13.26 18.70
C ALA A 7 -2.28 -12.61 17.31
N ALA A 8 -1.49 -11.54 17.21
CA ALA A 8 -1.17 -10.91 15.93
C ALA A 8 -0.44 -11.86 14.97
N ALA A 9 0.48 -12.69 15.45
CA ALA A 9 1.19 -13.66 14.61
C ALA A 9 0.29 -14.82 14.15
N PHE A 10 -0.66 -15.23 15.00
CA PHE A 10 -1.65 -16.27 14.68
C PHE A 10 -2.68 -15.77 13.65
N LEU A 11 -3.25 -14.58 13.87
CA LEU A 11 -4.24 -13.98 12.97
C LEU A 11 -3.63 -13.48 11.66
N MET A 12 -2.37 -13.02 11.71
CA MET A 12 -1.65 -12.47 10.56
C MET A 12 -0.35 -13.24 10.35
N PRO A 13 -0.41 -14.47 9.79
CA PRO A 13 0.78 -15.27 9.52
C PRO A 13 1.70 -14.53 8.55
N GLU A 14 3.01 -14.59 8.79
CA GLU A 14 4.00 -13.82 8.01
C GLU A 14 3.87 -14.05 6.51
N GLY A 15 3.73 -15.30 6.08
CA GLY A 15 3.55 -15.65 4.67
C GLY A 15 2.31 -14.99 4.06
N GLY A 16 1.20 -14.92 4.81
CA GLY A 16 -0.04 -14.27 4.38
C GLY A 16 0.13 -12.76 4.22
N VAL A 17 0.73 -12.10 5.21
CA VAL A 17 0.98 -10.65 5.16
C VAL A 17 1.93 -10.30 4.01
N ARG A 18 3.03 -11.03 3.84
CA ARG A 18 3.98 -10.78 2.75
C ARG A 18 3.36 -11.04 1.38
N ALA A 19 2.59 -12.11 1.22
CA ALA A 19 1.88 -12.40 -0.02
C ALA A 19 0.86 -11.30 -0.38
N PHE A 20 0.15 -10.79 0.63
CA PHE A 20 -0.78 -9.68 0.46
C PHE A 20 -0.06 -8.41 0.00
N VAL A 21 0.98 -7.98 0.70
CA VAL A 21 1.74 -6.77 0.36
C VAL A 21 2.38 -6.88 -1.03
N ARG A 22 2.90 -8.05 -1.40
CA ARG A 22 3.42 -8.32 -2.74
C ARG A 22 2.35 -8.21 -3.83
N ARG A 23 1.11 -8.63 -3.56
CA ARG A 23 -0.02 -8.48 -4.50
C ARG A 23 -0.36 -7.01 -4.78
N LEU A 24 -0.06 -6.11 -3.84
CA LEU A 24 -0.16 -4.66 -4.04
C LEU A 24 1.02 -4.09 -4.88
N GLY A 25 1.98 -4.93 -5.25
CA GLY A 25 3.22 -4.51 -5.91
C GLY A 25 4.23 -3.85 -4.96
N LYS A 26 4.07 -4.03 -3.64
CA LYS A 26 4.86 -3.42 -2.57
C LYS A 26 5.68 -4.48 -1.80
N GLY A 27 6.56 -4.04 -0.91
CA GLY A 27 7.30 -4.91 0.02
C GLY A 27 8.48 -5.67 -0.59
N GLU A 28 8.90 -5.31 -1.81
CA GLU A 28 10.18 -5.78 -2.37
C GLU A 28 11.32 -4.82 -2.01
N GLN A 29 12.55 -5.33 -2.01
CA GLN A 29 13.73 -4.48 -1.88
C GLN A 29 13.70 -3.43 -3.00
N SER A 30 13.98 -2.16 -2.68
CA SER A 30 13.98 -1.04 -3.63
C SER A 30 14.93 -1.23 -4.84
N ARG A 31 15.77 -2.27 -4.78
CA ARG A 31 16.68 -2.73 -5.83
C ARG A 31 16.40 -4.21 -6.12
N SER A 32 15.89 -4.52 -7.30
CA SER A 32 15.91 -5.90 -7.81
C SER A 32 17.11 -6.07 -8.73
N GLN A 33 17.96 -7.04 -8.40
CA GLN A 33 19.04 -7.46 -9.28
C GLN A 33 18.44 -8.40 -10.33
N LEU A 34 18.39 -7.95 -11.58
CA LEU A 34 18.02 -8.80 -12.70
C LEU A 34 19.31 -9.47 -13.19
N ARG A 35 19.39 -10.79 -13.11
CA ARG A 35 20.45 -11.57 -13.75
C ARG A 35 19.86 -12.23 -14.99
N ALA A 36 20.16 -11.68 -16.16
CA ALA A 36 19.81 -12.29 -17.43
C ALA A 36 21.01 -13.09 -17.94
N TYR A 37 20.78 -14.33 -18.38
CA TYR A 37 21.81 -15.18 -18.94
C TYR A 37 21.69 -15.12 -20.46
N ASP A 38 22.74 -14.68 -21.15
CA ASP A 38 22.79 -14.58 -22.61
C ASP A 38 23.86 -15.53 -23.18
N GLU A 39 23.77 -16.81 -22.76
CA GLU A 39 24.56 -18.00 -23.17
C GLU A 39 26.11 -17.91 -23.07
N THR A 40 26.68 -16.72 -22.90
CA THR A 40 28.12 -16.40 -22.89
C THR A 40 28.52 -15.57 -21.67
N ALA A 41 27.58 -14.84 -21.05
CA ALA A 41 27.79 -14.10 -19.81
C ALA A 41 26.49 -13.86 -19.02
N VAL A 42 26.61 -13.65 -17.71
CA VAL A 42 25.54 -13.10 -16.86
C VAL A 42 25.54 -11.59 -17.00
N VAL A 43 24.48 -11.02 -17.57
CA VAL A 43 24.25 -9.59 -17.57
C VAL A 43 23.53 -9.21 -16.27
N GLU A 44 24.25 -8.53 -15.37
CA GLU A 44 23.67 -7.97 -14.14
C GLU A 44 23.04 -6.60 -14.44
N GLY A 45 21.72 -6.54 -14.50
CA GLY A 45 20.96 -5.31 -14.60
C GLY A 45 20.42 -4.88 -13.23
N GLN A 46 20.64 -3.62 -12.84
CA GLN A 46 19.93 -3.04 -11.69
C GLN A 46 18.67 -2.33 -12.18
N ARG A 47 17.49 -2.86 -11.82
CA ARG A 47 16.24 -2.13 -12.01
C ARG A 47 16.01 -1.25 -10.79
N ARG A 48 16.02 0.08 -11.00
CA ARG A 48 15.50 1.02 -10.00
C ARG A 48 13.98 1.03 -10.13
N ARG A 49 13.27 0.73 -9.04
CA ARG A 49 11.83 1.05 -8.98
C ARG A 49 11.68 2.55 -8.73
N GLU A 50 10.62 3.13 -9.28
CA GLU A 50 10.31 4.55 -9.12
C GLU A 50 10.23 4.92 -7.63
N ALA A 51 10.67 6.13 -7.29
CA ALA A 51 10.60 6.64 -5.93
C ALA A 51 9.17 6.50 -5.39
N HIS A 52 9.05 6.14 -4.11
CA HIS A 52 7.77 5.99 -3.41
C HIS A 52 6.87 4.84 -3.87
N SER A 53 7.19 4.11 -4.95
CA SER A 53 6.36 3.01 -5.48
C SER A 53 6.23 1.80 -4.52
N GLN A 54 7.05 1.73 -3.47
CA GLN A 54 7.06 0.66 -2.48
C GLN A 54 6.47 1.08 -1.12
N ASP A 55 6.13 2.35 -0.96
CA ASP A 55 5.68 2.91 0.31
C ASP A 55 4.28 2.38 0.66
N VAL A 56 4.15 1.83 1.87
CA VAL A 56 2.89 1.36 2.43
C VAL A 56 2.04 2.55 2.84
N GLN A 57 0.81 2.61 2.34
CA GLN A 57 -0.14 3.69 2.59
C GLN A 57 -1.29 3.28 3.49
N VAL A 58 -2.05 4.26 3.99
CA VAL A 58 -3.22 4.05 4.84
C VAL A 58 -4.21 3.05 4.23
N TYR A 59 -4.44 3.17 2.92
CA TYR A 59 -5.34 2.27 2.20
C TYR A 59 -4.82 0.83 2.17
N ASP A 60 -3.50 0.60 2.04
CA ASP A 60 -2.91 -0.74 2.05
C ASP A 60 -3.09 -1.40 3.42
N VAL A 61 -2.84 -0.64 4.48
CA VAL A 61 -3.01 -1.11 5.87
C VAL A 61 -4.48 -1.42 6.15
N ALA A 62 -5.39 -0.52 5.76
CA ALA A 62 -6.83 -0.71 5.94
C ALA A 62 -7.32 -1.95 5.18
N HIS A 63 -6.85 -2.16 3.95
CA HIS A 63 -7.22 -3.33 3.16
C HIS A 63 -6.62 -4.63 3.73
N LEU A 64 -5.40 -4.59 4.27
CA LEU A 64 -4.80 -5.73 4.97
C LEU A 64 -5.59 -6.07 6.24
N ALA A 65 -5.89 -5.06 7.05
CA ALA A 65 -6.63 -5.20 8.30
C ALA A 65 -8.02 -5.79 8.05
N HIS A 66 -8.72 -5.25 7.04
CA HIS A 66 -10.03 -5.73 6.62
C HIS A 66 -9.97 -7.19 6.13
N HIS A 67 -9.00 -7.54 5.28
CA HIS A 67 -8.85 -8.89 4.73
C HIS A 67 -8.48 -9.96 5.76
N LEU A 68 -7.81 -9.58 6.85
CA LEU A 68 -7.41 -10.51 7.92
C LEU A 68 -8.35 -10.43 9.13
N GLY A 69 -9.40 -9.63 9.07
CA GLY A 69 -10.37 -9.48 10.16
C GLY A 69 -9.78 -8.89 11.45
N VAL A 70 -8.77 -8.03 11.35
CA VAL A 70 -8.09 -7.41 12.49
C VAL A 70 -8.29 -5.90 12.53
N SER A 71 -7.96 -5.26 13.66
CA SER A 71 -7.96 -3.79 13.73
C SER A 71 -6.80 -3.18 12.92
N TYR A 72 -7.01 -1.95 12.45
CA TYR A 72 -5.98 -1.16 11.75
C TYR A 72 -4.67 -1.07 12.55
N GLU A 73 -4.76 -0.79 13.86
CA GLU A 73 -3.59 -0.72 14.76
C GLU A 73 -2.86 -2.06 14.89
N THR A 74 -3.61 -3.17 14.91
CA THR A 74 -3.04 -4.52 14.97
C THR A 74 -2.27 -4.84 13.69
N ALA A 75 -2.83 -4.50 12.53
CA ALA A 75 -2.15 -4.63 11.24
C ALA A 75 -0.88 -3.76 11.17
N LEU A 76 -0.92 -2.51 11.63
CA LEU A 76 0.26 -1.63 11.70
C LEU A 76 1.38 -2.21 12.56
N CYS A 77 1.04 -2.66 13.78
CA CYS A 77 2.01 -3.30 14.67
C CYS A 77 2.64 -4.54 14.00
N ARG A 78 1.86 -5.30 13.24
CA ARG A 78 2.35 -6.48 12.53
C ARG A 78 3.29 -6.12 11.38
N LEU A 79 2.97 -5.10 10.59
CA LEU A 79 3.82 -4.63 9.51
C LEU A 79 5.18 -4.15 10.04
N LEU A 80 5.20 -3.43 11.16
CA LEU A 80 6.44 -3.03 11.85
C LEU A 80 7.25 -4.27 12.27
N ASN A 81 6.62 -5.23 12.94
CA ASN A 81 7.30 -6.45 13.41
C ASN A 81 7.90 -7.28 12.26
N LEU A 82 7.30 -7.24 11.07
CA LEU A 82 7.80 -7.91 9.86
C LEU A 82 8.80 -7.07 9.06
N LYS A 83 9.13 -5.86 9.55
CA LYS A 83 10.01 -4.87 8.91
C LYS A 83 9.53 -4.46 7.52
N LEU A 84 8.21 -4.41 7.33
CA LEU A 84 7.57 -3.93 6.10
C LEU A 84 7.32 -2.43 6.14
N VAL A 85 7.34 -1.83 7.33
CA VAL A 85 7.36 -0.39 7.58
C VAL A 85 8.37 -0.09 8.68
N THR A 86 8.92 1.12 8.66
CA THR A 86 9.79 1.69 9.71
C THR A 86 8.95 2.28 10.85
N GLU A 87 9.60 2.61 11.97
CA GLU A 87 8.93 3.26 13.11
C GLU A 87 8.36 4.63 12.72
N GLU A 88 9.09 5.39 11.90
CA GLU A 88 8.65 6.70 11.39
C GLU A 88 7.40 6.57 10.51
N GLU A 89 7.40 5.61 9.58
CA GLU A 89 6.24 5.33 8.73
C GLU A 89 5.04 4.84 9.55
N ARG A 90 5.28 3.97 10.55
CA ARG A 90 4.23 3.52 11.46
C ARG A 90 3.58 4.68 12.20
N ALA A 91 4.37 5.62 12.71
CA ALA A 91 3.86 6.78 13.42
C ALA A 91 2.97 7.66 12.51
N GLY A 92 3.45 7.97 11.30
CA GLY A 92 2.66 8.74 10.32
C GLY A 92 1.37 8.03 9.88
N LEU A 93 1.41 6.71 9.71
CA LEU A 93 0.22 5.91 9.38
C LEU A 93 -0.76 5.80 10.56
N ALA A 94 -0.28 5.84 11.81
CA ALA A 94 -1.12 5.78 13.01
C ALA A 94 -1.92 7.08 13.22
N GLU A 95 -1.37 8.24 12.83
CA GLU A 95 -2.10 9.52 12.85
C GLU A 95 -3.32 9.52 11.93
N GLN A 96 -3.33 8.62 10.94
CA GLN A 96 -4.40 8.49 9.95
C GLN A 96 -5.39 7.35 10.26
N LYS A 97 -5.45 6.89 11.52
CA LYS A 97 -6.33 5.77 11.94
C LYS A 97 -7.81 5.97 11.58
N GLU A 98 -8.31 7.20 11.65
CA GLU A 98 -9.72 7.50 11.34
C GLU A 98 -10.01 7.33 9.85
N ALA A 99 -9.09 7.76 8.99
CA ALA A 99 -9.17 7.51 7.55
C ALA A 99 -9.10 6.00 7.26
N GLY A 100 -8.22 5.28 7.95
CA GLY A 100 -8.15 3.82 7.89
C GLY A 100 -9.47 3.14 8.27
N ALA A 101 -10.10 3.58 9.37
CA ALA A 101 -11.40 3.06 9.81
C ALA A 101 -12.53 3.37 8.81
N SER A 102 -12.54 4.56 8.22
CA SER A 102 -13.49 4.93 7.15
C SER A 102 -13.29 4.06 5.90
N ILE A 103 -12.04 3.79 5.51
CA ILE A 103 -11.73 2.89 4.39
C ILE A 103 -12.19 1.46 4.70
N MET A 104 -11.91 0.94 5.89
CA MET A 104 -12.38 -0.40 6.29
C MET A 104 -13.92 -0.50 6.26
N ARG A 105 -14.62 0.56 6.64
CA ARG A 105 -16.10 0.61 6.54
C ARG A 105 -16.56 0.61 5.08
N PHE A 106 -15.88 1.34 4.21
CA PHE A 106 -16.13 1.35 2.77
C PHE A 106 -15.91 -0.02 2.13
N LEU A 107 -14.88 -0.76 2.58
CA LEU A 107 -14.64 -2.13 2.10
C LEU A 107 -15.81 -3.08 2.45
N GLY A 108 -16.62 -2.74 3.44
CA GLY A 108 -17.84 -3.47 3.80
C GLY A 108 -17.55 -4.75 4.59
N PRO A 109 -18.50 -5.69 4.67
CA PRO A 109 -18.23 -7.05 5.17
C PRO A 109 -17.35 -7.81 4.18
N GLU A 110 -16.47 -8.67 4.71
CA GLU A 110 -15.61 -9.49 3.85
C GLU A 110 -16.50 -10.37 2.95
N PRO A 111 -16.25 -10.40 1.62
CA PRO A 111 -17.10 -11.13 0.70
C PRO A 111 -17.12 -12.63 1.06
N ASP A 112 -18.31 -13.21 1.21
CA ASP A 112 -18.44 -14.66 1.30
C ASP A 112 -17.98 -15.25 -0.03
N VAL A 113 -16.83 -15.93 -0.01
CA VAL A 113 -16.21 -16.58 -1.17
C VAL A 113 -17.17 -17.57 -1.84
N LYS A 114 -18.19 -18.05 -1.12
CA LYS A 114 -19.20 -18.99 -1.61
C LYS A 114 -20.46 -18.34 -2.18
N ALA A 115 -20.64 -17.03 -2.05
CA ALA A 115 -21.85 -16.36 -2.51
C ALA A 115 -21.77 -15.99 -4.01
N PRO A 116 -22.65 -16.55 -4.86
CA PRO A 116 -22.63 -16.28 -6.30
C PRO A 116 -22.91 -14.79 -6.60
N GLY A 117 -22.07 -14.17 -7.44
CA GLY A 117 -22.22 -12.78 -7.89
C GLY A 117 -21.35 -11.73 -7.20
N HIS A 118 -20.41 -12.12 -6.34
CA HIS A 118 -19.54 -11.18 -5.63
C HIS A 118 -18.53 -10.49 -6.55
N LYS A 119 -18.30 -9.20 -6.31
CA LYS A 119 -17.40 -8.33 -7.10
C LYS A 119 -16.10 -8.00 -6.32
N PRO A 120 -15.19 -8.95 -6.08
CA PRO A 120 -13.85 -8.64 -5.52
C PRO A 120 -13.09 -7.61 -6.37
N PHE A 121 -13.47 -7.49 -7.64
CA PHE A 121 -12.93 -6.53 -8.59
C PHE A 121 -13.14 -5.06 -8.18
N ARG A 122 -14.19 -4.69 -7.43
CA ARG A 122 -14.47 -3.28 -7.11
C ARG A 122 -13.37 -2.68 -6.23
N HIS A 123 -13.04 -3.34 -5.12
CA HIS A 123 -12.02 -2.84 -4.19
C HIS A 123 -10.63 -2.87 -4.81
N GLN A 124 -10.33 -3.91 -5.60
CA GLN A 124 -9.07 -4.00 -6.33
C GLN A 124 -8.93 -2.93 -7.41
N LEU A 125 -10.01 -2.59 -8.11
CA LEU A 125 -10.03 -1.49 -9.07
C LEU A 125 -9.78 -0.14 -8.40
N VAL A 126 -10.45 0.12 -7.26
CA VAL A 126 -10.26 1.36 -6.49
C VAL A 126 -8.83 1.46 -5.97
N LEU A 127 -8.28 0.38 -5.41
CA LEU A 127 -6.88 0.30 -4.97
C LEU A 127 -5.92 0.69 -6.11
N LEU A 128 -6.08 0.06 -7.28
CA LEU A 128 -5.23 0.32 -8.45
C LEU A 128 -5.36 1.76 -8.94
N ALA A 129 -6.58 2.32 -8.92
CA ALA A 129 -6.82 3.69 -9.33
C ALA A 129 -6.18 4.70 -8.36
N VAL A 130 -6.29 4.47 -7.06
CA VAL A 130 -5.66 5.30 -6.01
C VAL A 130 -4.13 5.27 -6.15
N GLU A 131 -3.55 4.09 -6.35
CA GLU A 131 -2.11 3.95 -6.56
C GLU A 131 -1.65 4.59 -7.89
N ALA A 132 -2.45 4.50 -8.95
CA ALA A 132 -2.17 5.15 -10.22
C ALA A 132 -2.23 6.70 -10.11
N LEU A 133 -3.14 7.25 -9.30
CA LEU A 133 -3.20 8.69 -9.03
C LEU A 133 -1.95 9.14 -8.26
N ARG A 134 -1.56 8.38 -7.23
CA ARG A 134 -0.37 8.67 -6.42
C ARG A 134 0.92 8.68 -7.24
N ARG A 135 1.00 7.83 -8.27
CA ARG A 135 2.11 7.77 -9.23
C ARG A 135 1.98 8.77 -10.38
N GLU A 136 0.99 9.67 -10.33
CA GLU A 136 0.71 10.65 -11.36
C GLU A 136 0.43 10.04 -12.75
N VAL A 137 0.05 8.75 -12.80
CA VAL A 137 -0.27 8.03 -14.05
C VAL A 137 -1.66 8.39 -14.54
N ILE A 138 -2.56 8.76 -13.63
CA ILE A 138 -3.92 9.21 -13.95
C ILE A 138 -4.22 10.55 -13.28
N SER A 139 -5.15 11.30 -13.84
CA SER A 139 -5.64 12.55 -13.24
C SER A 139 -6.70 12.29 -12.17
N ARG A 140 -6.97 13.31 -11.33
CA ARG A 140 -8.11 13.29 -10.38
C ARG A 140 -9.45 13.03 -11.08
N ALA A 141 -9.65 13.62 -12.25
CA ALA A 141 -10.85 13.38 -13.06
C ALA A 141 -10.97 11.90 -13.48
N LYS A 142 -9.84 11.29 -13.86
CA LYS A 142 -9.82 9.86 -14.22
C LYS A 142 -10.04 8.95 -13.01
N LEU A 143 -9.52 9.31 -11.84
CA LEU A 143 -9.86 8.60 -10.59
C LEU A 143 -11.36 8.64 -10.33
N ARG A 144 -12.02 9.80 -10.54
CA ARG A 144 -13.47 9.94 -10.37
C ARG A 144 -14.24 8.98 -11.27
N GLU A 145 -13.91 8.92 -12.56
CA GLU A 145 -14.53 7.97 -13.51
C GLU A 145 -14.39 6.51 -13.06
N LEU A 146 -13.20 6.11 -12.60
CA LEU A 146 -12.94 4.75 -12.12
C LEU A 146 -13.71 4.44 -10.83
N CYS A 147 -13.83 5.41 -9.92
CA CYS A 147 -14.64 5.29 -8.72
C CYS A 147 -16.13 5.19 -9.04
N ASP A 148 -16.62 5.91 -10.05
CA ASP A 148 -18.02 5.82 -10.51
C ASP A 148 -18.31 4.44 -11.12
N LEU A 149 -17.39 3.88 -11.92
CA LEU A 149 -17.47 2.48 -12.41
C LEU A 149 -17.47 1.47 -11.26
N ALA A 150 -16.69 1.73 -10.22
CA ALA A 150 -16.68 0.94 -9.00
C ALA A 150 -17.84 1.27 -8.05
N GLN A 151 -18.79 2.14 -8.44
CA GLN A 151 -19.95 2.56 -7.65
C GLN A 151 -19.58 3.05 -6.23
N VAL A 152 -18.49 3.80 -6.10
CA VAL A 152 -18.03 4.42 -4.85
C VAL A 152 -18.90 5.64 -4.54
N GLN A 153 -19.35 5.77 -3.29
CA GLN A 153 -20.18 6.90 -2.90
C GLN A 153 -19.37 8.21 -2.88
N PRO A 154 -19.99 9.38 -3.13
CA PRO A 154 -19.27 10.66 -3.15
C PRO A 154 -18.51 10.98 -1.86
N GLY A 155 -19.06 10.61 -0.69
CA GLY A 155 -18.37 10.81 0.60
C GLY A 155 -17.13 9.92 0.76
N GLU A 156 -17.18 8.69 0.26
CA GLU A 156 -16.06 7.74 0.29
C GLU A 156 -14.94 8.18 -0.65
N PHE A 157 -15.30 8.69 -1.83
CA PHE A 157 -14.35 9.26 -2.78
C PHE A 157 -13.50 10.38 -2.14
N ASN A 158 -14.12 11.28 -1.37
CA ASN A 158 -13.39 12.36 -0.71
C ASN A 158 -12.40 11.85 0.35
N VAL A 159 -12.77 10.80 1.09
CA VAL A 159 -11.87 10.15 2.06
C VAL A 159 -10.68 9.51 1.35
N LEU A 160 -10.94 8.80 0.24
CA LEU A 160 -9.87 8.19 -0.57
C LEU A 160 -8.93 9.26 -1.14
N LEU A 161 -9.48 10.32 -1.72
CA LEU A 161 -8.68 11.42 -2.25
C LEU A 161 -7.83 12.10 -1.16
N ALA A 162 -8.39 12.32 0.03
CA ALA A 162 -7.66 12.91 1.15
C ALA A 162 -6.47 12.07 1.62
N THR A 163 -6.52 10.73 1.49
CA THR A 163 -5.36 9.88 1.81
C THR A 163 -4.21 10.06 0.83
N VAL A 164 -4.48 10.30 -0.45
CA VAL A 164 -3.44 10.55 -1.46
C VAL A 164 -2.91 11.98 -1.35
N GLU A 165 -3.77 12.96 -1.08
CA GLU A 165 -3.41 14.39 -1.05
C GLU A 165 -2.71 14.85 0.22
N ARG A 166 -2.72 14.07 1.31
CA ARG A 166 -1.92 14.34 2.51
C ARG A 166 -0.50 13.79 2.44
N GLU A 167 -0.22 12.91 1.50
CA GLU A 167 1.09 12.30 1.29
C GLU A 167 2.04 13.01 0.28
N PRO A 168 1.69 14.08 -0.48
CA PRO A 168 2.59 14.65 -1.49
C PRO A 168 3.74 15.50 -0.93
N GLU A 169 3.83 15.74 0.38
CA GLU A 169 4.95 16.47 0.99
C GLU A 169 6.06 15.56 1.55
N LYS A 170 6.73 14.79 0.68
CA LYS A 170 8.16 14.46 0.87
C LYS A 170 8.91 14.53 -0.47
N GLY A 171 8.88 15.71 -1.09
CA GLY A 171 9.82 16.03 -2.18
C GLY A 171 11.28 15.85 -1.75
N PRO A 172 12.20 15.54 -2.68
CA PRO A 172 13.58 15.24 -2.34
C PRO A 172 14.24 16.47 -1.72
N LYS A 173 14.71 16.37 -0.47
CA LYS A 173 15.64 17.34 0.10
C LYS A 173 16.88 17.38 -0.80
N GLY A 174 16.97 18.40 -1.63
CA GLY A 174 18.07 18.63 -2.55
C GLY A 174 19.39 18.54 -1.80
N ARG A 175 20.16 17.48 -2.10
CA ARG A 175 21.58 17.48 -1.79
C ARG A 175 22.20 18.55 -2.67
N ARG A 176 22.68 19.62 -2.05
CA ARG A 176 23.52 20.65 -2.68
C ARG A 176 24.55 19.95 -3.56
N ALA A 177 24.51 20.25 -4.85
CA ALA A 177 25.56 19.87 -5.78
C ALA A 177 26.88 20.47 -5.27
N TYR A 178 27.82 19.60 -4.93
CA TYR A 178 29.20 19.98 -4.68
C TYR A 178 29.84 20.32 -6.03
N VAL A 179 30.18 21.60 -6.22
CA VAL A 179 30.98 22.06 -7.36
C VAL A 179 32.43 22.12 -6.89
N PRO A 180 33.36 21.33 -7.48
CA PRO A 180 34.77 21.45 -7.15
C PRO A 180 35.29 22.79 -7.69
N ARG A 181 35.99 23.55 -6.84
CA ARG A 181 36.78 24.70 -7.29
C ARG A 181 38.03 24.17 -8.00
N ALA A 182 38.21 24.60 -9.25
CA ALA A 182 39.49 24.59 -9.93
C ALA A 182 40.42 25.66 -9.34
#